data_AF-A0A3D0NSR2-F1
#
_entry.id   AF-A0A3D0NSR2-F1
#
_cell.length_a   1.000
_cell.length_b   1.000
_cell.length_c   1.000
_cell.angle_alpha   90.00
_cell.angle_beta   90.00
_cell.angle_gamma   90.00
#
_symmetry.space_group_name_H-M   'P 1'
#
loop_
_entity.id
_entity.type
_entity.pdbx_description
1 polymer ?
#
loop_
_entity_poly.entity_id
_entity_poly.type
_entity_poly.pdbx_seq_one_letter_code
_entity_poly.pdbx_strand_id
1 'polypeptide(L)'
;DIQIGDVITIVDSNNEAALQLLKRTGKTVIGCSMSDRDTMTLSERHESGCLVCVRRTLTTWDGQTIEPCEIPVSVGEEIPVFAVLAACSVLLLCDIPYEEGYIMD
;
A
#
# COMPACT_ATOMS: atom_id res chain seq x y z
N ASP A 1 -8.65 -13.13 -26.84
CA ASP A 1 -9.17 -12.52 -25.61
C ASP A 1 -8.10 -12.53 -24.54
N ILE A 2 -7.44 -11.38 -24.35
CA ILE A 2 -6.53 -11.19 -23.23
C ILE A 2 -7.44 -11.00 -22.02
N GLN A 3 -7.47 -11.96 -21.09
CA GLN A 3 -8.00 -11.70 -19.75
C GLN A 3 -7.11 -10.62 -19.14
N ILE A 4 -7.58 -9.38 -19.15
CA ILE A 4 -6.99 -8.30 -18.37
C ILE A 4 -7.15 -8.77 -16.92
N GLY A 5 -6.04 -9.12 -16.27
CA GLY A 5 -6.04 -9.47 -14.84
C GLY A 5 -6.74 -8.41 -14.02
N ASP A 6 -7.24 -8.77 -12.84
CA ASP A 6 -7.93 -7.83 -11.97
C ASP A 6 -7.09 -6.58 -11.73
N VAL A 7 -7.67 -5.41 -12.02
CA VAL A 7 -7.00 -4.12 -11.86
C VAL A 7 -7.15 -3.69 -10.40
N ILE A 8 -6.02 -3.65 -9.69
CA ILE A 8 -5.92 -3.11 -8.33
C ILE A 8 -5.41 -1.68 -8.43
N THR A 9 -6.12 -0.74 -7.81
CA THR A 9 -5.72 0.67 -7.79
C THR A 9 -5.16 1.03 -6.42
N ILE A 10 -4.10 1.83 -6.40
CA ILE A 10 -3.49 2.37 -5.19
C ILE A 10 -3.71 3.89 -5.21
N VAL A 11 -4.21 4.45 -4.12
CA VAL A 11 -4.63 5.86 -4.08
C VAL A 11 -4.30 6.51 -2.75
N ASP A 12 -3.86 7.77 -2.80
CA ASP A 12 -3.79 8.62 -1.61
C ASP A 12 -5.23 8.97 -1.18
N SER A 13 -5.63 8.50 -0.01
CA SER A 13 -6.99 8.73 0.50
C SER A 13 -7.26 10.19 0.88
N ASN A 14 -6.24 11.04 0.91
CA ASN A 14 -6.41 12.49 1.02
C ASN A 14 -6.79 13.15 -0.32
N ASN A 15 -6.66 12.43 -1.45
CA ASN A 15 -7.05 12.91 -2.76
C ASN A 15 -8.52 12.58 -3.05
N GLU A 16 -9.41 13.44 -2.56
CA GLU A 16 -10.86 13.26 -2.74
C GLU A 16 -11.28 13.13 -4.21
N ALA A 17 -10.64 13.87 -5.11
CA ALA A 17 -10.95 13.81 -6.54
C ALA A 17 -10.65 12.43 -7.13
N ALA A 18 -9.49 11.85 -6.78
CA ALA A 18 -9.13 10.49 -7.18
C ALA A 18 -10.08 9.45 -6.58
N LEU A 19 -10.42 9.57 -5.30
CA LEU A 19 -11.38 8.67 -4.65
C LEU A 19 -12.77 8.72 -5.32
N GLN A 20 -13.27 9.91 -5.66
CA GLN A 20 -14.56 10.05 -6.34
C GLN A 20 -14.54 9.44 -7.75
N LEU A 21 -13.43 9.55 -8.48
CA LEU A 21 -13.26 8.88 -9.75
C LEU A 21 -13.30 7.35 -9.57
N LEU A 22 -12.51 6.81 -8.64
CA LEU A 22 -12.38 5.37 -8.40
C LEU A 22 -13.67 4.72 -7.92
N LYS A 23 -14.48 5.40 -7.08
CA LYS A 23 -15.81 4.93 -6.66
C LYS A 23 -16.72 4.55 -7.84
N ARG A 24 -16.56 5.21 -8.99
CA ARG A 24 -17.38 5.00 -10.19
C ARG A 24 -16.89 3.84 -11.05
N THR A 25 -15.71 3.28 -10.75
CA THR A 25 -15.05 2.24 -11.55
C THR A 25 -15.37 0.82 -11.08
N GLY A 26 -15.81 0.65 -9.83
CA GLY A 26 -16.03 -0.66 -9.22
C GLY A 26 -14.77 -1.50 -9.04
N LYS A 27 -13.57 -0.91 -9.16
CA LYS A 27 -12.29 -1.59 -9.00
C LYS A 27 -11.91 -1.75 -7.53
N THR A 28 -11.06 -2.74 -7.25
CA THR A 28 -10.42 -2.89 -5.94
C THR A 28 -9.49 -1.71 -5.71
N VAL A 29 -9.66 -1.05 -4.56
CA VAL A 29 -8.88 0.14 -4.19
C VAL A 29 -8.12 -0.13 -2.89
N ILE A 30 -6.80 0.02 -2.94
CA ILE A 30 -5.92 0.12 -1.79
C ILE A 30 -5.78 1.61 -1.46
N GLY A 31 -6.48 2.04 -0.41
CA GLY A 31 -6.34 3.38 0.14
C GLY A 31 -5.10 3.51 1.02
N CYS A 32 -4.37 4.62 0.85
CA CYS A 32 -3.14 4.94 1.55
C CYS A 32 -3.28 6.31 2.23
N SER A 33 -3.08 6.39 3.54
CA SER A 33 -2.87 7.67 4.26
C SER A 33 -2.28 7.41 5.64
N MET A 34 -2.24 8.41 6.53
CA MET A 34 -1.90 8.22 7.95
C MET A 34 -3.13 7.88 8.82
N SER A 35 -4.29 7.60 8.24
CA SER A 35 -5.48 7.13 8.97
C SER A 35 -5.45 5.62 9.12
N ASP A 36 -5.88 5.14 10.28
CA ASP A 36 -6.17 3.72 10.56
C ASP A 36 -7.33 3.13 9.73
N ARG A 37 -8.15 3.99 9.12
CA ARG A 37 -9.24 3.57 8.23
C ARG A 37 -8.74 3.08 6.88
N ASP A 38 -7.53 3.47 6.48
CA ASP A 38 -6.95 3.08 5.21
C ASP A 38 -6.35 1.68 5.22
N THR A 39 -6.23 1.09 4.03
CA THR A 39 -5.72 -0.28 3.89
C THR A 39 -4.24 -0.32 4.20
N MET A 40 -3.50 0.67 3.71
CA MET A 40 -2.11 0.92 4.04
C MET A 40 -2.01 2.20 4.84
N THR A 41 -1.33 2.15 5.97
CA THR A 41 -1.09 3.32 6.79
C THR A 41 0.31 3.32 7.36
N LEU A 42 0.72 4.45 7.93
CA LEU A 42 2.01 4.62 8.57
C LEU A 42 1.76 4.88 10.05
N SER A 43 2.24 3.99 10.92
CA SER A 43 2.08 4.12 12.37
C SER A 43 3.18 4.97 13.00
N GLU A 44 4.39 4.92 12.46
CA GLU A 44 5.55 5.64 12.98
C GLU A 44 6.50 6.07 11.86
N ARG A 45 7.09 7.27 12.00
CA ARG A 45 8.16 7.76 11.13
C ARG A 45 9.31 8.27 11.99
N HIS A 46 10.52 7.85 11.64
CA HIS A 46 11.79 8.21 12.26
C HIS A 46 12.76 8.71 11.18
N GLU A 47 13.93 9.25 11.56
CA GLU A 47 14.90 9.83 10.63
C GLU A 47 15.40 8.83 9.55
N SER A 48 15.48 7.54 9.90
CA SER A 48 16.04 6.48 9.03
C SER A 48 15.01 5.44 8.56
N GLY A 49 13.72 5.67 8.81
CA GLY A 49 12.70 4.70 8.42
C GLY A 49 11.30 4.99 8.93
N CYS A 50 10.40 4.06 8.68
CA CYS A 50 9.02 4.11 9.15
C CYS A 50 8.46 2.70 9.34
N LEU A 51 7.34 2.63 10.06
CA LEU A 51 6.57 1.39 10.20
C LEU A 51 5.29 1.51 9.36
N VAL A 52 5.20 0.68 8.32
CA VAL A 52 4.03 0.58 7.44
C VAL A 52 3.11 -0.50 7.98
N CYS A 53 1.82 -0.20 8.08
CA CYS A 53 0.81 -1.15 8.54
C CYS A 53 -0.17 -1.49 7.42
N VAL A 54 -0.38 -2.79 7.21
CA VAL A 54 -1.48 -3.33 6.44
C VAL A 54 -2.64 -3.53 7.41
N ARG A 55 -3.74 -2.79 7.25
CA ARG A 55 -4.89 -2.81 8.18
C ARG A 55 -6.01 -3.75 7.75
N ARG A 56 -6.03 -4.14 6.47
CA ARG A 56 -7.03 -5.03 5.88
C ARG A 56 -6.35 -6.07 5.03
N THR A 57 -6.92 -7.26 5.00
CA THR A 57 -6.42 -8.36 4.17
C THR A 57 -6.30 -7.93 2.71
N LEU A 58 -5.15 -8.21 2.09
CA LEU A 58 -4.88 -8.01 0.67
C LEU A 58 -4.86 -9.36 -0.04
N THR A 59 -5.25 -9.37 -1.31
CA THR A 59 -5.04 -10.52 -2.21
C THR A 59 -4.09 -10.10 -3.31
N THR A 60 -2.97 -10.81 -3.46
CA THR A 60 -1.95 -10.55 -4.48
C THR A 60 -2.41 -11.00 -5.86
N TRP A 61 -1.66 -10.66 -6.91
CA TRP A 61 -2.00 -11.09 -8.26
C TRP A 61 -1.89 -12.61 -8.45
N ASP A 62 -1.02 -13.27 -7.69
CA ASP A 62 -0.91 -14.74 -7.68
C ASP A 62 -1.94 -15.40 -6.74
N GLY A 63 -2.84 -14.62 -6.15
CA GLY A 63 -3.93 -15.09 -5.30
C GLY A 63 -3.51 -15.42 -3.87
N GLN A 64 -2.32 -14.99 -3.42
CA GLN A 64 -1.92 -15.12 -2.02
C GLN A 64 -2.68 -14.11 -1.16
N THR A 65 -2.97 -14.52 0.07
CA THR A 65 -3.62 -13.67 1.06
C THR A 65 -2.57 -13.09 1.99
N ILE A 66 -2.51 -11.77 2.10
CA ILE A 66 -1.68 -11.05 3.07
C ILE A 66 -2.59 -10.56 4.18
N GLU A 67 -2.42 -11.13 5.38
CA GLU A 67 -3.17 -10.71 6.57
C GLU A 67 -2.64 -9.37 7.12
N PRO A 68 -3.45 -8.64 7.91
CA PRO A 68 -3.01 -7.43 8.57
C PRO A 68 -1.69 -7.62 9.34
N CYS A 69 -0.70 -6.79 9.02
CA CYS A 69 0.67 -6.90 9.52
C CYS A 69 1.34 -5.52 9.60
N GLU A 70 2.53 -5.50 10.20
CA GLU A 70 3.41 -4.33 10.24
C GLU A 70 4.73 -4.68 9.55
N ILE A 71 5.24 -3.73 8.77
CA ILE A 71 6.40 -3.90 7.90
C ILE A 71 7.35 -2.75 8.21
N PRO A 72 8.54 -3.02 8.77
CA PRO A 72 9.55 -2.00 8.92
C PRO A 72 10.10 -1.62 7.54
N VAL A 73 10.23 -0.32 7.29
CA VAL A 73 10.74 0.21 6.03
C VAL A 73 11.87 1.19 6.32
N SER A 74 13.06 0.89 5.84
CA SER A 74 14.17 1.85 5.81
C SER A 74 13.97 2.77 4.61
N VAL A 75 13.91 4.07 4.87
CA VAL A 75 13.62 5.09 3.85
C VAL A 75 14.27 6.41 4.26
N GLY A 76 14.77 7.17 3.27
CA GLY A 76 15.29 8.51 3.50
C GLY A 76 14.21 9.52 3.97
N GLU A 77 14.64 10.58 4.66
CA GLU A 77 13.72 11.59 5.24
C GLU A 77 12.81 12.27 4.21
N GLU A 78 13.25 12.42 2.96
CA GLU A 78 12.56 13.24 1.96
C GLU A 78 11.44 12.52 1.19
N ILE A 79 11.22 11.21 1.42
CA ILE A 79 10.24 10.46 0.63
C ILE A 79 8.80 10.73 1.13
N PRO A 80 7.86 11.14 0.25
CA PRO A 80 6.48 11.37 0.66
C PRO A 80 5.80 10.11 1.22
N VAL A 81 4.96 10.27 2.25
CA VAL A 81 4.26 9.14 2.90
C VAL A 81 3.50 8.28 1.89
N PHE A 82 2.76 8.91 0.97
CA PHE A 82 2.03 8.17 -0.06
C PHE A 82 2.96 7.34 -0.95
N ALA A 83 4.14 7.84 -1.30
CA ALA A 83 5.10 7.10 -2.14
C ALA A 83 5.58 5.83 -1.43
N VAL A 84 5.90 5.91 -0.13
CA VAL A 84 6.29 4.75 0.67
C VAL A 84 5.16 3.71 0.74
N LEU A 85 3.94 4.14 1.08
CA LEU A 85 2.79 3.25 1.19
C LEU A 85 2.44 2.60 -0.16
N ALA A 86 2.54 3.36 -1.25
CA ALA A 86 2.28 2.86 -2.59
C ALA A 86 3.35 1.86 -3.03
N ALA A 87 4.63 2.15 -2.78
CA ALA A 87 5.72 1.23 -3.07
C ALA A 87 5.58 -0.09 -2.30
N CYS A 88 5.29 -0.02 -0.99
CA CYS A 88 5.01 -1.20 -0.18
C CYS A 88 3.83 -2.00 -0.73
N SER A 89 2.74 -1.32 -1.14
CA SER A 89 1.58 -1.98 -1.75
C SER A 89 1.98 -2.77 -2.99
N VAL A 90 2.78 -2.17 -3.89
CA VAL A 90 3.23 -2.84 -5.11
C VAL A 90 4.13 -4.04 -4.79
N LEU A 91 5.07 -3.91 -3.85
CA LEU A 91 5.93 -5.02 -3.44
C LEU A 91 5.11 -6.19 -2.87
N LEU A 92 4.14 -5.91 -2.00
CA LEU A 92 3.24 -6.91 -1.46
C LEU A 92 2.40 -7.59 -2.55
N LEU A 93 1.84 -6.82 -3.49
CA LEU A 93 1.05 -7.37 -4.60
C LEU A 93 1.87 -8.23 -5.56
N CYS A 94 3.18 -7.96 -5.67
CA CYS A 94 4.16 -8.75 -6.40
C CYS A 94 4.67 -9.98 -5.62
N ASP A 95 4.07 -10.31 -4.48
CA ASP A 95 4.46 -11.43 -3.62
C ASP A 95 5.93 -11.33 -3.15
N ILE A 96 6.45 -10.12 -3.00
CA ILE A 96 7.78 -9.88 -2.42
C ILE A 96 7.70 -10.13 -0.90
N PRO A 97 8.59 -10.96 -0.33
CA PRO A 97 8.64 -11.19 1.12
C PRO A 97 8.85 -9.90 1.91
N TYR A 98 8.17 -9.78 3.05
CA TYR A 98 8.17 -8.56 3.89
C TYR A 98 8.63 -8.82 5.33
N GLU A 99 8.98 -10.07 5.66
CA GLU A 99 9.36 -10.51 7.01
C GLU A 99 10.63 -9.81 7.53
N GLU A 100 11.55 -9.46 6.62
CA GLU A 100 12.76 -8.71 6.93
C GLU A 100 12.59 -7.19 6.75
N GLY A 101 11.39 -6.74 6.36
CA GLY A 101 11.12 -5.36 5.99
C GLY A 101 11.56 -4.99 4.58
N TYR A 102 11.42 -3.71 4.24
CA TYR A 102 11.84 -3.16 2.95
C TYR A 102 12.91 -2.08 3.11
N ILE A 103 13.72 -1.93 2.07
CA ILE A 103 14.73 -0.88 1.94
C ILE A 103 14.39 -0.06 0.70
N MET A 104 14.23 1.25 0.88
CA MET A 104 13.84 2.21 -0.16
C MET A 104 14.81 3.40 -0.12
N ASP A 105 15.95 3.23 -0.77
CA ASP A 105 17.07 4.20 -0.83
C ASP A 105 16.92 5.19 -2.00
#